data_AF-A0A964WS56-F1
#
_entry.id   AF-A0A964WS56-F1
#
_cell.length_a   1.000
_cell.length_b   1.000
_cell.length_c   1.000
_cell.angle_alpha   90.00
_cell.angle_beta   90.00
_cell.angle_gamma   90.00
#
_symmetry.space_group_name_H-M   'P 1'
#
loop_
_entity.id
_entity.type
_entity.pdbx_description
1 polymer ?
#
loop_
_entity_poly.entity_id
_entity_poly.type
_entity_poly.pdbx_seq_one_letter_code
_entity_poly.pdbx_strand_id
1 'polypeptide(L)'
;MDTRQLRFESMRDLYQTQRDRRDAIRSSVATPVAAFAFSIFDLSTLATHYDVDNLGSVPGILIAAIAICSVATLLYAALLIISVERNFIYIDPPDLEGMVDAEASIRRSTEASDEDETADQMQDLLAGSYDIIYRRYFAANEQAARDRTLGLRLILCALAAIAVAFLILPFQGGGS
;
A
#
# COMPACT_ATOMS: atom_id res chain seq x y z
N MET A 1 -26.47 21.37 -22.31
CA MET A 1 -25.79 20.23 -21.68
C MET A 1 -26.32 20.16 -20.26
N ASP A 2 -26.95 19.05 -19.88
CA ASP A 2 -27.67 18.93 -18.62
C ASP A 2 -26.69 18.87 -17.43
N THR A 3 -26.95 19.65 -16.39
CA THR A 3 -26.13 19.69 -15.17
C THR A 3 -26.05 18.33 -14.45
N ARG A 4 -27.10 17.51 -14.53
CA ARG A 4 -27.11 16.16 -13.92
C ARG A 4 -26.17 15.21 -14.65
N GLN A 5 -26.24 15.19 -15.97
CA GLN A 5 -25.36 14.39 -16.81
C GLN A 5 -23.89 14.75 -16.57
N LEU A 6 -23.58 16.05 -16.47
CA LEU A 6 -22.22 16.53 -16.22
C LEU A 6 -21.72 16.13 -14.81
N ARG A 7 -22.60 16.12 -13.81
CA ARG A 7 -22.28 15.63 -12.46
C ARG A 7 -22.04 14.12 -12.43
N PHE A 8 -22.86 13.35 -13.14
CA PHE A 8 -22.70 11.90 -13.27
C PHE A 8 -21.37 11.55 -13.96
N GLU A 9 -21.09 12.17 -15.11
CA GLU A 9 -19.83 11.97 -15.85
C GLU A 9 -18.61 12.34 -14.99
N SER A 10 -18.66 13.49 -14.30
CA SER A 10 -17.57 13.90 -13.41
C SER A 10 -17.34 12.91 -12.26
N MET A 11 -18.39 12.38 -11.63
CA MET A 11 -18.26 11.43 -10.53
C MET A 11 -17.76 10.07 -10.99
N ARG A 12 -18.22 9.61 -12.17
CA ARG A 12 -17.74 8.39 -12.80
C ARG A 12 -16.25 8.49 -13.13
N ASP A 13 -15.80 9.60 -13.71
CA ASP A 13 -14.40 9.82 -14.06
C ASP A 13 -13.49 9.90 -12.82
N LEU A 14 -13.96 10.55 -11.75
CA LEU A 14 -13.26 10.57 -10.45
C LEU A 14 -13.12 9.17 -9.87
N TYR A 15 -14.18 8.37 -9.90
CA TYR A 15 -14.15 6.98 -9.45
C TYR A 15 -13.17 6.14 -10.27
N GLN A 16 -13.22 6.22 -11.60
CA GLN A 16 -12.31 5.50 -12.49
C GLN A 16 -10.85 5.90 -12.23
N THR A 17 -10.57 7.19 -12.08
CA THR A 17 -9.23 7.69 -11.74
C THR A 17 -8.71 7.12 -10.42
N GLN A 18 -9.58 7.00 -9.39
CA GLN A 18 -9.18 6.39 -8.11
C GLN A 18 -8.94 4.89 -8.23
N ARG A 19 -9.70 4.20 -9.08
CA ARG A 19 -9.51 2.78 -9.38
C ARG A 19 -8.19 2.55 -10.10
N ASP A 20 -7.89 3.32 -11.14
CA ASP A 20 -6.63 3.22 -11.88
C ASP A 20 -5.41 3.51 -10.99
N ARG A 21 -5.53 4.53 -10.12
CA ARG A 21 -4.50 4.84 -9.13
C ARG A 21 -4.27 3.68 -8.17
N ARG A 22 -5.33 2.97 -7.76
CA ARG A 22 -5.24 1.78 -6.90
C ARG A 22 -4.54 0.62 -7.62
N ASP A 23 -4.86 0.37 -8.89
CA ASP A 23 -4.20 -0.66 -9.70
C ASP A 23 -2.72 -0.35 -9.93
N ALA A 24 -2.35 0.93 -10.09
CA ALA A 24 -0.95 1.36 -10.16
C ALA A 24 -0.19 1.15 -8.83
N ILE A 25 -0.85 1.35 -7.69
CA ILE A 25 -0.29 1.00 -6.38
C ILE A 25 -0.08 -0.51 -6.30
N ARG A 26 -1.05 -1.34 -6.72
CA ARG A 26 -0.91 -2.79 -6.70
C ARG A 26 0.19 -3.31 -7.63
N SER A 27 0.32 -2.78 -8.84
CA SER A 27 1.28 -3.29 -9.82
C SER A 27 2.75 -3.14 -9.39
N SER A 28 3.04 -2.24 -8.44
CA SER A 28 4.40 -1.97 -7.98
C SER A 28 4.88 -2.87 -6.81
N VAL A 29 4.13 -3.93 -6.44
CA VAL A 29 4.45 -4.86 -5.33
C VAL A 29 5.74 -5.65 -5.55
N ALA A 30 6.16 -5.83 -6.81
CA ALA A 30 7.40 -6.53 -7.12
C ALA A 30 8.65 -5.84 -6.53
N THR A 31 8.65 -4.50 -6.42
CA THR A 31 9.83 -3.74 -5.98
C THR A 31 10.17 -4.01 -4.51
N PRO A 32 9.24 -3.89 -3.54
CA PRO A 32 9.53 -4.25 -2.16
C PRO A 32 9.94 -5.72 -1.98
N VAL A 33 9.30 -6.65 -2.69
CA VAL A 33 9.63 -8.08 -2.60
C VAL A 33 11.07 -8.35 -3.05
N ALA A 34 11.49 -7.76 -4.17
CA ALA A 34 12.87 -7.86 -4.64
C ALA A 34 13.85 -7.25 -3.62
N ALA A 35 13.53 -6.09 -3.06
CA ALA A 35 14.39 -5.43 -2.06
C ALA A 35 14.53 -6.26 -0.77
N PHE A 36 13.49 -6.96 -0.32
CA PHE A 36 13.59 -7.92 0.78
C PHE A 36 14.50 -9.09 0.46
N ALA A 37 14.39 -9.66 -0.75
CA ALA A 37 15.24 -10.77 -1.17
C ALA A 37 16.72 -10.34 -1.19
N PHE A 38 17.03 -9.16 -1.72
CA PHE A 38 18.38 -8.58 -1.67
C PHE A 38 18.86 -8.37 -0.23
N SER A 39 18.02 -7.80 0.63
CA SER A 39 18.39 -7.56 2.03
C SER A 39 18.70 -8.87 2.78
N ILE A 40 17.94 -9.93 2.54
CA ILE A 40 18.19 -11.25 3.14
C ILE A 40 19.52 -11.83 2.63
N PHE A 41 19.78 -11.72 1.32
CA PHE A 41 21.03 -12.17 0.72
C PHE A 41 22.25 -11.41 1.29
N ASP A 42 22.15 -10.09 1.42
CA ASP A 42 23.20 -9.24 1.97
C ASP A 42 23.46 -9.56 3.45
N LEU A 43 22.41 -9.76 4.25
CA LEU A 43 22.54 -10.21 5.64
C LEU A 43 23.19 -11.60 5.75
N SER A 44 22.83 -12.52 4.86
CA SER A 44 23.46 -13.83 4.81
C SER A 44 24.95 -13.73 4.47
N THR A 45 25.32 -12.85 3.53
CA THR A 45 26.71 -12.61 3.14
C THR A 45 27.50 -11.91 4.24
N LEU A 46 26.87 -11.00 4.98
CA LEU A 46 27.45 -10.35 6.15
C LEU A 46 27.74 -11.40 7.25
N ALA A 47 26.81 -12.31 7.48
CA ALA A 47 26.95 -13.37 8.49
C ALA A 47 28.09 -14.35 8.18
N THR A 48 28.38 -14.65 6.91
CA THR A 48 29.49 -15.55 6.55
C THR A 48 30.87 -14.93 6.73
N HIS A 49 30.98 -13.61 6.65
CA HIS A 49 32.23 -12.88 6.83
C HIS A 49 32.40 -12.35 8.26
N TYR A 50 31.39 -12.51 9.10
CA TYR A 50 31.42 -12.03 10.48
C TYR A 50 32.30 -12.93 11.34
N ASP A 51 33.35 -12.36 11.92
CA ASP A 51 34.28 -13.07 12.80
C ASP A 51 33.70 -13.17 14.22
N VAL A 52 33.21 -14.37 14.57
CA VAL A 52 32.60 -14.66 15.87
C VAL A 52 33.62 -14.62 17.00
N ASP A 53 34.90 -14.88 16.72
CA ASP A 53 35.94 -14.92 17.74
C ASP A 53 36.27 -13.52 18.27
N ASN A 54 36.00 -12.48 17.46
CA ASN A 54 36.22 -11.07 17.79
C ASN A 54 34.96 -10.31 18.25
N LEU A 55 33.97 -11.01 18.80
CA LEU A 55 32.70 -10.44 19.29
C LEU A 55 32.86 -9.31 20.32
N GLY A 56 33.91 -9.35 21.13
CA GLY A 56 34.17 -8.34 22.17
C GLY A 56 34.76 -7.03 21.64
N SER A 57 35.16 -6.99 20.36
CA SER A 57 35.70 -5.80 19.74
C SER A 57 34.60 -4.75 19.47
N VAL A 58 34.95 -3.46 19.57
CA VAL A 58 34.00 -2.36 19.27
C VAL A 58 33.39 -2.50 17.86
N PRO A 59 34.15 -2.84 16.80
CA PRO A 59 33.59 -3.08 15.47
C PRO A 59 32.60 -4.23 15.43
N GLY A 60 32.89 -5.36 16.10
CA GLY A 60 32.00 -6.53 16.15
C GLY A 60 30.65 -6.20 16.78
N ILE A 61 30.67 -5.54 17.95
CA ILE A 61 29.45 -5.10 18.65
C ILE A 61 28.63 -4.16 17.75
N LEU A 62 29.29 -3.23 17.05
CA LEU A 62 28.61 -2.25 16.21
C LEU A 62 28.00 -2.90 14.96
N ILE A 63 28.71 -3.83 14.30
CA ILE A 63 28.16 -4.62 13.18
C ILE A 63 26.95 -5.42 13.64
N ALA A 64 27.03 -6.09 14.79
CA ALA A 64 25.92 -6.86 15.35
C ALA A 64 24.70 -5.97 15.66
N ALA A 65 24.91 -4.82 16.29
CA ALA A 65 23.84 -3.86 16.59
C ALA A 65 23.18 -3.35 15.30
N ILE A 66 23.95 -2.97 14.29
CA ILE A 66 23.44 -2.54 12.99
C ILE A 66 22.64 -3.65 12.31
N ALA A 67 23.14 -4.89 12.32
CA ALA A 67 22.44 -6.02 11.73
C ALA A 67 21.07 -6.25 12.40
N ILE A 68 21.01 -6.23 13.74
CA ILE A 68 19.75 -6.38 14.50
C ILE A 68 18.78 -5.23 14.18
N CYS A 69 19.26 -3.98 14.20
CA CYS A 69 18.44 -2.82 13.85
C CYS A 69 17.92 -2.89 12.41
N SER A 70 18.73 -3.38 11.48
CA SER A 70 18.35 -3.56 10.07
C SER A 70 17.25 -4.61 9.93
N VAL A 71 17.39 -5.76 10.60
CA VAL A 71 16.36 -6.81 10.64
C VAL A 71 15.05 -6.28 11.22
N ALA A 72 15.09 -5.58 12.36
CA ALA A 72 13.89 -5.00 12.97
C ALA A 72 13.20 -3.99 12.03
N THR A 73 13.99 -3.16 11.34
CA THR A 73 13.50 -2.18 10.36
C THR A 73 12.84 -2.87 9.15
N LEU A 74 13.45 -3.94 8.64
CA LEU A 74 12.89 -4.75 7.54
C LEU A 74 11.58 -5.42 7.96
N LEU A 75 11.51 -5.99 9.17
CA LEU A 75 10.28 -6.59 9.68
C LEU A 75 9.16 -5.56 9.80
N TYR A 76 9.45 -4.37 10.32
CA TYR A 76 8.47 -3.29 10.40
C TYR A 76 8.00 -2.84 9.01
N ALA A 77 8.92 -2.71 8.05
CA ALA A 77 8.56 -2.41 6.65
C ALA A 77 7.67 -3.50 6.03
N ALA A 78 7.95 -4.77 6.31
CA ALA A 78 7.16 -5.89 5.82
C ALA A 78 5.74 -5.87 6.39
N LEU A 79 5.58 -5.56 7.68
CA LEU A 79 4.27 -5.40 8.32
C LEU A 79 3.45 -4.28 7.67
N LEU A 80 4.06 -3.13 7.37
CA LEU A 80 3.38 -2.05 6.66
C LEU A 80 2.89 -2.49 5.28
N ILE A 81 3.74 -3.17 4.50
CA ILE A 81 3.40 -3.64 3.15
C ILE A 81 2.30 -4.70 3.19
N ILE A 82 2.39 -5.66 4.11
CA ILE A 82 1.35 -6.70 4.29
C ILE A 82 0.04 -6.08 4.74
N SER A 83 0.07 -5.09 5.65
CA SER A 83 -1.13 -4.37 6.08
C SER A 83 -1.81 -3.66 4.92
N VAL A 84 -1.02 -3.00 4.05
CA VAL A 84 -1.53 -2.37 2.83
C VAL A 84 -2.21 -3.39 1.91
N GLU A 85 -1.57 -4.54 1.67
CA GLU A 85 -2.18 -5.58 0.82
C GLU A 85 -3.42 -6.24 1.44
N ARG A 86 -3.40 -6.47 2.76
CA ARG A 86 -4.57 -6.99 3.46
C ARG A 86 -5.73 -6.01 3.36
N ASN A 87 -5.49 -4.73 3.57
CA ASN A 87 -6.52 -3.70 3.42
C ASN A 87 -7.05 -3.66 1.99
N PHE A 88 -6.20 -3.91 0.99
CA PHE A 88 -6.66 -4.00 -0.40
C PHE A 88 -7.54 -5.22 -0.69
N ILE A 89 -7.26 -6.39 -0.11
CA ILE A 89 -8.04 -7.61 -0.33
C ILE A 89 -9.41 -7.53 0.36
N TYR A 90 -9.49 -6.93 1.56
CA TYR A 90 -10.68 -7.02 2.41
C TYR A 90 -11.64 -5.82 2.32
N ILE A 91 -11.24 -4.69 1.73
CA ILE A 91 -12.13 -3.52 1.56
C ILE A 91 -13.08 -3.67 0.34
N ASP A 92 -13.02 -4.80 -0.37
CA ASP A 92 -13.44 -4.86 -1.78
C ASP A 92 -14.86 -5.28 -2.15
N PRO A 93 -15.82 -5.67 -1.29
CA PRO A 93 -17.20 -5.61 -1.74
C PRO A 93 -17.67 -4.15 -1.65
N PRO A 94 -18.14 -3.53 -2.76
CA PRO A 94 -19.12 -2.46 -2.59
C PRO A 94 -20.24 -2.97 -1.69
N ASP A 95 -20.87 -2.09 -0.93
CA ASP A 95 -22.01 -2.46 -0.12
C ASP A 95 -23.16 -2.90 -1.05
N LEU A 96 -23.14 -4.19 -1.39
CA LEU A 96 -24.07 -4.81 -2.33
C LEU A 96 -25.48 -4.74 -1.77
N GLU A 97 -25.65 -4.85 -0.46
CA GLU A 97 -26.94 -4.64 0.20
C GLU A 97 -27.40 -3.20 0.03
N GLY A 98 -26.54 -2.21 0.30
CA GLY A 98 -26.87 -0.81 0.08
C GLY A 98 -27.22 -0.46 -1.37
N MET A 99 -26.54 -1.09 -2.35
CA MET A 99 -26.83 -0.89 -3.78
C MET A 99 -28.13 -1.59 -4.21
N VAL A 100 -28.39 -2.80 -3.70
CA VAL A 100 -29.64 -3.54 -3.98
C VAL A 100 -30.84 -2.87 -3.32
N ASP A 101 -30.70 -2.35 -2.09
CA ASP A 101 -31.75 -1.60 -1.40
C ASP A 101 -32.06 -0.28 -2.11
N ALA A 102 -31.03 0.40 -2.60
CA ALA A 102 -31.19 1.60 -3.41
C ALA A 102 -31.90 1.29 -4.74
N GLU A 103 -31.50 0.23 -5.46
CA GLU A 103 -32.18 -0.23 -6.67
C GLU A 103 -33.65 -0.61 -6.40
N ALA A 104 -33.90 -1.35 -5.31
CA ALA A 104 -35.25 -1.77 -4.91
C ALA A 104 -36.13 -0.60 -4.48
N SER A 105 -35.56 0.47 -3.94
CA SER A 105 -36.29 1.70 -3.64
C SER A 105 -36.72 2.44 -4.90
N ILE A 106 -35.84 2.51 -5.91
CA ILE A 106 -36.12 3.16 -7.21
C ILE A 106 -37.15 2.36 -7.99
N ARG A 107 -37.03 1.02 -8.02
CA ARG A 107 -37.98 0.18 -8.75
C ARG A 107 -39.41 0.37 -8.23
N ARG A 108 -39.56 0.56 -6.92
CA ARG A 108 -40.85 0.86 -6.27
C ARG A 108 -41.37 2.27 -6.59
N SER A 109 -40.52 3.26 -6.80
CA SER A 109 -40.94 4.60 -7.25
C SER A 109 -41.16 4.70 -8.76
N THR A 110 -40.53 3.79 -9.54
CA THR A 110 -40.60 3.70 -11.01
C THR A 110 -41.91 3.11 -11.50
N GLU A 111 -42.54 2.19 -10.75
CA GLU A 111 -43.87 1.66 -11.08
C GLU A 111 -44.99 2.73 -11.04
N ALA A 112 -44.68 3.99 -10.70
CA ALA A 112 -45.63 5.10 -10.56
C ALA A 112 -45.34 6.37 -11.40
N SER A 113 -44.25 6.44 -12.18
CA SER A 113 -43.80 7.67 -12.88
C SER A 113 -43.25 7.40 -14.30
N ASP A 114 -43.23 8.44 -15.15
CA ASP A 114 -42.80 8.43 -16.56
C ASP A 114 -41.34 7.92 -16.74
N GLU A 115 -41.06 7.26 -17.87
CA GLU A 115 -39.75 6.65 -18.19
C GLU A 115 -38.57 7.65 -18.20
N ASP A 116 -38.81 8.91 -18.59
CA ASP A 116 -37.77 9.96 -18.59
C ASP A 116 -37.43 10.44 -17.17
N GLU A 117 -38.41 10.52 -16.27
CA GLU A 117 -38.21 10.96 -14.88
C GLU A 117 -37.47 9.89 -14.06
N THR A 118 -37.62 8.63 -14.45
CA THR A 118 -36.93 7.48 -13.85
C THR A 118 -35.49 7.34 -14.32
N ALA A 119 -35.19 7.67 -15.58
CA ALA A 119 -33.80 7.76 -16.07
C ALA A 119 -32.99 8.83 -15.30
N ASP A 120 -33.61 9.98 -15.04
CA ASP A 120 -33.02 11.08 -14.26
C ASP A 120 -32.78 10.70 -12.79
N GLN A 121 -33.77 10.08 -12.13
CA GLN A 121 -33.62 9.59 -10.76
C GLN A 121 -32.52 8.53 -10.63
N MET A 122 -32.39 7.66 -11.64
CA MET A 122 -31.35 6.64 -11.67
C MET A 122 -29.95 7.26 -11.84
N GLN A 123 -29.80 8.30 -12.67
CA GLN A 123 -28.53 9.03 -12.81
C GLN A 123 -28.11 9.73 -11.50
N ASP A 124 -29.05 10.40 -10.82
CA ASP A 124 -28.75 11.09 -9.55
C ASP A 124 -28.35 10.08 -8.47
N LEU A 125 -28.98 8.90 -8.43
CA LEU A 125 -28.62 7.85 -7.48
C LEU A 125 -27.25 7.24 -7.78
N LEU A 126 -26.95 6.96 -9.05
CA LEU A 126 -25.63 6.48 -9.46
C LEU A 126 -24.55 7.51 -9.12
N ALA A 127 -24.79 8.80 -9.36
CA ALA A 127 -23.88 9.86 -8.97
C ALA A 127 -23.66 9.90 -7.44
N GLY A 128 -24.70 9.67 -6.64
CA GLY A 128 -24.60 9.53 -5.19
C GLY A 128 -23.78 8.32 -4.75
N SER A 129 -24.01 7.16 -5.38
CA SER A 129 -23.22 5.95 -5.11
C SER A 129 -21.74 6.13 -5.45
N TYR A 130 -21.43 6.82 -6.55
CA TYR A 130 -20.06 7.13 -6.95
C TYR A 130 -19.39 8.07 -5.95
N ASP A 131 -20.07 9.07 -5.38
CA ASP A 131 -19.49 9.94 -4.34
C ASP A 131 -19.14 9.16 -3.06
N ILE A 132 -20.04 8.29 -2.58
CA ILE A 132 -19.81 7.48 -1.38
C ILE A 132 -18.60 6.56 -1.59
N ILE A 133 -18.58 5.84 -2.71
CA ILE A 133 -17.49 4.93 -3.06
C ILE A 133 -16.19 5.74 -3.25
N TYR A 134 -16.24 6.85 -3.97
CA TYR A 134 -15.10 7.73 -4.20
C TYR A 134 -14.43 8.16 -2.90
N ARG A 135 -15.19 8.65 -1.90
CA ARG A 135 -14.62 9.09 -0.62
C ARG A 135 -13.93 7.95 0.13
N ARG A 136 -14.52 6.75 0.11
CA ARG A 136 -13.94 5.56 0.73
C ARG A 136 -12.65 5.14 0.03
N TYR A 137 -12.65 5.12 -1.30
CA TYR A 137 -11.47 4.82 -2.11
C TYR A 137 -10.38 5.86 -1.90
N PHE A 138 -10.73 7.15 -1.88
CA PHE A 138 -9.78 8.24 -1.67
C PHE A 138 -9.05 8.11 -0.34
N ALA A 139 -9.79 7.93 0.76
CA ALA A 139 -9.20 7.78 2.09
C ALA A 139 -8.31 6.52 2.19
N ALA A 140 -8.78 5.38 1.68
CA ALA A 140 -8.02 4.14 1.67
C ALA A 140 -6.75 4.24 0.81
N ASN A 141 -6.85 4.83 -0.38
CA ASN A 141 -5.72 5.03 -1.29
C ASN A 141 -4.68 5.97 -0.68
N GLU A 142 -5.10 7.04 0.00
CA GLU A 142 -4.18 7.99 0.63
C GLU A 142 -3.39 7.32 1.76
N GLN A 143 -4.06 6.55 2.63
CA GLN A 143 -3.38 5.81 3.69
C GLN A 143 -2.45 4.75 3.11
N ALA A 144 -2.91 3.95 2.15
CA ALA A 144 -2.10 2.93 1.49
C ALA A 144 -0.86 3.52 0.81
N ALA A 145 -0.97 4.69 0.16
CA ALA A 145 0.15 5.36 -0.46
C ALA A 145 1.20 5.85 0.56
N ARG A 146 0.74 6.37 1.71
CA ARG A 146 1.63 6.79 2.81
C ARG A 146 2.37 5.61 3.41
N ASP A 147 1.65 4.55 3.79
CA ASP A 147 2.23 3.36 4.40
C ASP A 147 3.22 2.67 3.46
N ARG A 148 2.90 2.60 2.16
CA ARG A 148 3.83 2.11 1.14
C ARG A 148 5.10 2.94 1.04
N THR A 149 4.97 4.27 1.00
CA THR A 149 6.12 5.17 0.89
C THR A 149 7.01 5.06 2.13
N LEU A 150 6.41 4.95 3.31
CA LEU A 150 7.12 4.72 4.56
C LEU A 150 7.82 3.35 4.55
N GLY A 151 7.13 2.28 4.14
CA GLY A 151 7.71 0.94 3.98
C GLY A 151 8.93 0.94 3.06
N LEU A 152 8.84 1.59 1.89
CA LEU A 152 9.98 1.73 0.97
C LEU A 152 11.14 2.51 1.58
N ARG A 153 10.87 3.62 2.28
CA ARG A 153 11.92 4.39 2.96
C ARG A 153 12.63 3.56 4.04
N LEU A 154 11.88 2.77 4.80
CA LEU A 154 12.45 1.88 5.83
C LEU A 154 13.33 0.79 5.21
N ILE A 155 12.91 0.20 4.08
CA ILE A 155 13.74 -0.76 3.34
C ILE A 155 15.05 -0.10 2.87
N LEU A 156 14.98 1.10 2.30
CA LEU A 156 16.18 1.84 1.89
C LEU A 156 17.10 2.17 3.08
N CYS A 157 16.53 2.57 4.22
CA CYS A 157 17.30 2.80 5.44
C CYS A 157 17.98 1.52 5.94
N ALA A 158 17.30 0.37 5.88
CA ALA A 158 17.87 -0.92 6.26
C ALA A 158 19.02 -1.34 5.33
N LEU A 159 18.85 -1.17 4.02
CA LEU A 159 19.91 -1.44 3.04
C LEU A 159 21.13 -0.53 3.26
N ALA A 160 20.91 0.76 3.51
CA ALA A 160 21.99 1.69 3.84
C ALA A 160 22.72 1.29 5.13
N ALA A 161 21.98 0.84 6.14
CA ALA A 161 22.56 0.34 7.38
C ALA A 161 23.39 -0.93 7.15
N ILE A 162 22.90 -1.90 6.36
CA ILE A 162 23.66 -3.10 5.97
C ILE A 162 24.93 -2.72 5.21
N ALA A 163 24.86 -1.77 4.28
CA ALA A 163 26.04 -1.28 3.56
C ALA A 163 27.09 -0.67 4.52
N VAL A 164 26.65 0.09 5.53
CA VAL A 164 27.54 0.61 6.58
C VAL A 164 28.19 -0.53 7.37
N ALA A 165 27.46 -1.61 7.68
CA ALA A 165 28.04 -2.77 8.36
C ALA A 165 29.16 -3.42 7.52
N PHE A 166 28.97 -3.57 6.21
CA PHE A 166 30.01 -4.08 5.31
C PHE A 166 31.25 -3.19 5.25
N LEU A 167 31.09 -1.86 5.31
CA LEU A 167 32.23 -0.93 5.35
C LEU A 167 33.05 -1.06 6.64
N ILE A 168 32.44 -1.54 7.72
CA ILE A 168 33.08 -1.66 9.03
C ILE A 168 33.76 -3.03 9.20
N LEU A 169 33.31 -4.03 8.45
CA LEU A 169 33.84 -5.39 8.42
C LEU A 169 35.39 -5.50 8.36
N PRO A 170 36.14 -4.77 7.50
CA PRO A 170 37.61 -4.88 7.47
C PRO A 170 38.28 -4.45 8.78
N PHE A 171 37.65 -3.59 9.57
CA PHE A 171 38.19 -3.15 10.86
C PHE A 171 38.01 -4.20 11.97
N GLN A 172 37.20 -5.23 11.75
CA GLN A 172 37.06 -6.37 12.66
C GLN A 172 38.27 -7.32 12.55
N GLY A 173 38.82 -7.50 11.34
CA GLY A 173 39.94 -8.41 11.07
C GLY A 173 41.33 -7.76 10.96
N GLY A 174 41.41 -6.42 10.81
CA GLY A 174 42.68 -5.70 10.61
C GLY A 174 43.59 -5.55 11.84
N GLY A 175 43.35 -6.29 12.91
CA GLY A 175 44.09 -6.24 14.17
C GLY A 175 45.07 -7.38 14.41
N SER A 176 45.38 -8.19 13.39
CA SER A 176 46.39 -9.26 13.43
C SER A 176 47.72 -8.82 12.83
#